data_AF-A0A9D1XP21-F1
#
_entry.id   AF-A0A9D1XP21-F1
#
_cell.length_a   1.000
_cell.length_b   1.000
_cell.length_c   1.000
_cell.angle_alpha   90.00
_cell.angle_beta   90.00
_cell.angle_gamma   90.00
#
_symmetry.space_group_name_H-M   'P 1'
#
loop_
_entity.id
_entity.type
_entity.pdbx_description
1 polymer ?
#
loop_
_entity_poly.entity_id
_entity_poly.type
_entity_poly.pdbx_seq_one_letter_code
_entity_poly.pdbx_strand_id
1 'polypeptide(L)'
;MINAKYNMIIIKGEIKTREIVSCQYNRNTKKWDVEFNNGKKYSYSYLNVQKLKDPQILNPKMYRISRDGREFFNIKAIYVFTGKHESYWHICFNNGSTTDYRQSDLDIVESCFNHKQSANVFEYLKQIAALNDIKNEETNEKLLSKRFEKISFVSKNIALAKYLNPSLLKANESKNEYIPIFPFGCNNSQYKAVKNAMENQISVIQGPPRTGKTQTILNIIANILMKGKTVQIVSNNNSATENIFDKLSSNKYNLGFIVATLGNSKNKKMFIENQEINYP
;
A
#
# COMPACT_ATOMS: atom_id res chain seq x y z
N MET A 1 23.45 -9.48 -28.63
CA MET A 1 22.91 -9.77 -27.29
C MET A 1 21.42 -9.50 -27.30
N ILE A 2 20.59 -10.36 -26.71
CA ILE A 2 19.12 -10.25 -26.78
C ILE A 2 18.65 -9.08 -25.91
N ASN A 3 17.79 -8.22 -26.48
CA ASN A 3 17.27 -7.07 -25.74
C ASN A 3 16.19 -7.55 -24.74
N ALA A 4 16.54 -7.54 -23.45
CA ALA A 4 15.70 -7.97 -22.34
C ALA A 4 14.42 -7.12 -22.16
N LYS A 5 14.37 -5.89 -22.70
CA LYS A 5 13.16 -5.06 -22.66
C LYS A 5 12.03 -5.56 -23.54
N TYR A 6 12.35 -6.33 -24.59
CA TYR A 6 11.37 -6.79 -25.59
C TYR A 6 11.35 -8.31 -25.72
N ASN A 7 12.27 -9.01 -25.07
CA ASN A 7 12.38 -10.45 -25.15
C ASN A 7 12.70 -11.01 -23.77
N MET A 8 12.05 -12.09 -23.40
CA MET A 8 12.40 -12.89 -22.24
C MET A 8 12.50 -14.35 -22.63
N ILE A 9 13.60 -15.00 -22.23
CA ILE A 9 13.85 -16.41 -22.53
C ILE A 9 13.88 -17.20 -21.23
N ILE A 10 12.99 -18.17 -21.15
CA ILE A 10 12.88 -19.11 -20.04
C ILE A 10 13.31 -20.48 -20.54
N ILE A 11 14.27 -21.12 -19.88
CA ILE A 11 14.71 -22.49 -20.18
C ILE A 11 14.46 -23.36 -18.96
N LYS A 12 13.68 -24.44 -19.13
CA LYS A 12 13.28 -25.36 -18.04
C LYS A 12 12.74 -24.64 -16.80
N GLY A 13 12.00 -23.54 -17.01
CA GLY A 13 11.41 -22.73 -15.94
C GLY A 13 12.33 -21.63 -15.39
N GLU A 14 13.61 -21.59 -15.72
CA GLU A 14 14.53 -20.54 -15.25
C GLU A 14 14.66 -19.39 -16.25
N ILE A 15 14.69 -18.16 -15.74
CA ILE A 15 14.93 -16.97 -16.57
C ILE A 15 16.41 -16.97 -16.99
N LYS A 16 16.67 -17.06 -18.30
CA LYS A 16 18.03 -17.14 -18.88
C LYS A 16 18.35 -16.03 -19.87
N THR A 17 17.45 -15.06 -20.05
CA THR A 17 17.57 -13.98 -21.04
C THR A 17 18.96 -13.33 -21.13
N ARG A 18 19.57 -13.01 -19.98
CA ARG A 18 20.87 -12.31 -19.92
C ARG A 18 22.05 -13.20 -20.28
N GLU A 19 21.91 -14.50 -20.14
CA GLU A 19 22.95 -15.49 -20.40
C GLU A 19 23.00 -15.88 -21.89
N ILE A 20 22.03 -15.42 -22.70
CA ILE A 20 21.81 -15.90 -24.07
C ILE A 20 22.14 -14.83 -25.11
N VAL A 21 22.97 -15.23 -26.09
CA VAL A 21 23.33 -14.44 -27.27
C VAL A 21 22.28 -14.59 -28.36
N SER A 22 21.85 -15.84 -28.63
CA SER A 22 20.87 -16.17 -29.66
C SER A 22 19.99 -17.34 -29.24
N CYS A 23 18.73 -17.33 -29.67
CA CYS A 23 17.76 -18.39 -29.42
C CYS A 23 16.82 -18.50 -30.62
N GLN A 24 16.99 -19.54 -31.42
CA GLN A 24 16.30 -19.74 -32.69
C GLN A 24 15.62 -21.11 -32.74
N TYR A 25 14.42 -21.17 -33.30
CA TYR A 25 13.72 -22.43 -33.47
C TYR A 25 14.10 -23.06 -34.81
N ASN A 26 14.65 -24.26 -34.76
CA ASN A 26 15.06 -25.01 -35.93
C ASN A 26 13.92 -25.94 -36.36
N ARG A 27 13.30 -25.63 -37.51
CA ARG A 27 12.15 -26.37 -38.03
C ARG A 27 12.50 -27.80 -38.44
N ASN A 28 13.74 -28.05 -38.83
CA ASN A 28 14.19 -29.38 -39.28
C ASN A 28 14.34 -30.33 -38.09
N THR A 29 14.96 -29.87 -37.00
CA THR A 29 15.19 -30.67 -35.80
C THR A 29 14.04 -30.60 -34.79
N LYS A 30 13.08 -29.70 -34.99
CA LYS A 30 11.98 -29.37 -34.07
C LYS A 30 12.48 -29.00 -32.66
N LYS A 31 13.66 -28.38 -32.58
CA LYS A 31 14.34 -27.98 -31.34
C LYS A 31 14.68 -26.50 -31.35
N TRP A 32 14.95 -25.96 -30.17
CA TRP A 32 15.51 -24.62 -29.99
C TRP A 32 17.01 -24.69 -29.91
N ASP A 33 17.69 -24.02 -30.82
CA ASP A 33 19.13 -23.83 -30.79
C ASP A 33 19.44 -22.55 -30.00
N VAL A 34 20.15 -22.71 -28.88
CA VAL A 34 20.46 -21.65 -27.91
C VAL A 34 21.96 -21.49 -27.77
N GLU A 35 22.44 -20.27 -27.94
CA GLU A 35 23.84 -19.88 -27.76
C GLU A 35 23.99 -19.00 -26.52
N PHE A 36 24.87 -19.42 -25.62
CA PHE A 36 25.14 -18.72 -24.37
C PHE A 36 26.32 -17.75 -24.53
N ASN A 37 26.43 -16.77 -23.62
CA ASN A 37 27.50 -15.76 -23.64
C ASN A 37 28.91 -16.34 -23.57
N ASN A 38 29.07 -17.56 -23.06
CA ASN A 38 30.34 -18.30 -23.01
C ASN A 38 30.66 -19.04 -24.33
N GLY A 39 29.89 -18.82 -25.39
CA GLY A 39 30.05 -19.46 -26.70
C GLY A 39 29.50 -20.89 -26.80
N LYS A 40 29.02 -21.47 -25.70
CA LYS A 40 28.43 -22.82 -25.73
C LYS A 40 27.08 -22.81 -26.43
N LYS A 41 26.84 -23.82 -27.26
CA LYS A 41 25.60 -24.02 -28.01
C LYS A 41 24.93 -25.31 -27.56
N TYR A 42 23.63 -25.23 -27.30
CA TYR A 42 22.81 -26.37 -26.89
C TYR A 42 21.50 -26.38 -27.66
N SER A 43 21.02 -27.58 -27.97
CA SER A 43 19.70 -27.78 -28.57
C SER A 43 18.72 -28.30 -27.51
N TYR A 44 17.67 -27.53 -27.24
CA TYR A 44 16.62 -27.88 -26.28
C TYR A 44 15.36 -28.35 -27.00
N SER A 45 14.58 -29.23 -26.36
CA SER A 45 13.25 -29.59 -26.88
C SER A 45 12.34 -28.36 -26.92
N TYR A 46 11.35 -28.39 -27.82
CA TYR A 46 10.38 -27.30 -27.98
C TYR A 46 9.70 -26.87 -26.66
N LEU A 47 9.35 -27.85 -25.81
CA LEU A 47 8.66 -27.60 -24.54
C LEU A 47 9.55 -26.97 -23.47
N ASN A 48 10.86 -27.16 -23.55
CA ASN A 48 11.81 -26.70 -22.54
C ASN A 48 12.19 -25.23 -22.69
N VAL A 49 11.78 -24.55 -23.76
CA VAL A 49 12.10 -23.13 -24.00
C VAL A 49 10.84 -22.33 -24.23
N GLN A 50 10.70 -21.22 -23.51
CA GLN A 50 9.69 -20.20 -23.76
C GLN A 50 10.40 -18.92 -24.17
N LYS A 51 10.15 -18.46 -25.39
CA LYS A 51 10.62 -17.17 -25.90
C LYS A 51 9.45 -16.19 -25.91
N LEU A 52 9.36 -15.38 -24.87
CA LEU A 52 8.31 -14.39 -24.67
C LEU A 52 8.73 -13.08 -25.33
N LYS A 53 7.78 -12.42 -25.99
CA LYS A 53 7.96 -11.15 -26.70
C LYS A 53 6.80 -10.21 -26.37
N ASP A 54 6.91 -8.97 -26.83
CA ASP A 54 5.84 -7.97 -26.78
C ASP A 54 5.27 -7.78 -25.36
N PRO A 55 6.12 -7.41 -24.39
CA PRO A 55 5.69 -7.28 -23.01
C PRO A 55 4.66 -6.17 -22.85
N GLN A 56 3.79 -6.34 -21.87
CA GLN A 56 2.95 -5.26 -21.39
C GLN A 56 3.84 -4.23 -20.68
N ILE A 57 3.78 -2.98 -21.15
CA ILE A 57 4.50 -1.86 -20.53
C ILE A 57 3.60 -1.25 -19.46
N LEU A 58 4.06 -1.25 -18.21
CA LEU A 58 3.32 -0.69 -17.09
C LEU A 58 3.86 0.69 -16.69
N ASN A 59 2.98 1.57 -16.21
CA ASN A 59 3.38 2.84 -15.61
C ASN A 59 3.90 2.59 -14.18
N PRO A 60 5.20 2.77 -13.88
CA PRO A 60 5.76 2.47 -12.56
C PRO A 60 5.14 3.25 -11.41
N LYS A 61 4.59 4.45 -11.68
CA LYS A 61 3.95 5.27 -10.64
C LYS A 61 2.69 4.63 -10.07
N MET A 62 2.12 3.65 -10.77
CA MET A 62 0.86 2.99 -10.40
C MET A 62 1.06 1.68 -9.64
N TYR A 63 2.31 1.30 -9.36
CA TYR A 63 2.64 0.04 -8.71
C TYR A 63 3.61 0.28 -7.56
N ARG A 64 3.38 -0.43 -6.45
CA ARG A 64 4.34 -0.59 -5.36
C ARG A 64 4.75 -2.06 -5.38
N ILE A 65 6.05 -2.29 -5.51
CA ILE A 65 6.61 -3.63 -5.66
C ILE A 65 7.59 -3.84 -4.52
N SER A 66 7.46 -4.96 -3.83
CA SER A 66 8.43 -5.41 -2.84
C SER A 66 8.79 -6.87 -3.06
N ARG A 67 9.90 -7.28 -2.47
CA ARG A 67 10.33 -8.68 -2.40
C ARG A 67 10.94 -8.93 -1.05
N ASP A 68 10.57 -10.03 -0.40
CA ASP A 68 11.08 -10.43 0.91
C ASP A 68 10.98 -9.29 1.94
N GLY A 69 9.86 -8.55 1.92
CA GLY A 69 9.60 -7.39 2.80
C GLY A 69 10.34 -6.10 2.43
N ARG A 70 11.15 -6.07 1.37
CA ARG A 70 11.90 -4.87 0.93
C ARG A 70 11.22 -4.21 -0.27
N GLU A 71 10.77 -2.96 -0.10
CA GLU A 71 10.18 -2.18 -1.19
C GLU A 71 11.23 -1.71 -2.20
N PHE A 72 10.88 -1.81 -3.47
CA PHE A 72 11.67 -1.28 -4.58
C PHE A 72 11.36 0.19 -4.81
N PHE A 73 12.41 1.01 -4.83
CA PHE A 73 12.31 2.44 -5.10
C PHE A 73 12.98 2.79 -6.44
N ASN A 74 12.68 3.97 -6.96
CA ASN A 74 13.31 4.53 -8.17
C ASN A 74 13.16 3.64 -9.41
N ILE A 75 12.00 2.99 -9.56
CA ILE A 75 11.66 2.20 -10.74
C ILE A 75 11.40 3.14 -11.92
N LYS A 76 12.17 2.96 -12.99
CA LYS A 76 12.10 3.72 -14.24
C LYS A 76 11.08 3.14 -15.22
N ALA A 77 11.04 1.82 -15.35
CA ALA A 77 10.17 1.13 -16.29
C ALA A 77 9.89 -0.31 -15.80
N ILE A 78 8.73 -0.82 -16.18
CA ILE A 78 8.29 -2.18 -15.86
C ILE A 78 7.76 -2.81 -17.15
N TYR A 79 8.25 -4.00 -17.46
CA TYR A 79 7.82 -4.80 -18.60
C TYR A 79 7.37 -6.17 -18.10
N VAL A 80 6.12 -6.54 -18.40
CA VAL A 80 5.54 -7.81 -17.97
C VAL A 80 5.38 -8.74 -19.16
N PHE A 81 5.99 -9.92 -19.06
CA PHE A 81 5.91 -10.98 -20.06
C PHE A 81 4.98 -12.08 -19.56
N THR A 82 3.92 -12.36 -20.32
CA THR A 82 2.99 -13.45 -20.00
C THR A 82 3.57 -14.77 -20.48
N GLY A 83 3.94 -15.65 -19.55
CA GLY A 83 4.34 -17.02 -19.86
C GLY A 83 3.16 -17.99 -19.88
N LYS A 84 3.45 -19.28 -20.06
CA LYS A 84 2.42 -20.34 -20.09
C LYS A 84 1.70 -20.55 -18.75
N HIS A 85 2.44 -20.40 -17.65
CA HIS A 85 1.95 -20.74 -16.30
C HIS A 85 1.99 -19.56 -15.32
N GLU A 86 2.85 -18.58 -15.58
CA GLU A 86 3.00 -17.38 -14.76
C GLU A 86 3.51 -16.23 -15.62
N SER A 87 3.39 -15.02 -15.06
CA SER A 87 3.97 -13.81 -15.65
C SER A 87 5.35 -13.53 -15.07
N TYR A 88 6.18 -12.87 -15.86
CA TYR A 88 7.54 -12.50 -15.50
C TYR A 88 7.72 -10.99 -15.62
N TRP A 89 8.48 -10.40 -14.69
CA TRP A 89 8.62 -8.96 -14.54
C TRP A 89 10.06 -8.55 -14.80
N HIS A 90 10.29 -7.77 -15.85
CA HIS A 90 11.56 -7.07 -16.09
C HIS A 90 11.45 -5.65 -15.56
N ILE A 91 12.19 -5.36 -14.49
CA ILE A 91 12.17 -4.06 -13.79
C ILE A 91 13.46 -3.32 -14.12
N CYS A 92 13.34 -2.08 -14.58
CA CYS A 92 14.47 -1.17 -14.79
C CYS A 92 14.46 -0.06 -13.73
N PHE A 93 15.62 0.24 -13.16
CA PHE A 93 15.81 1.28 -12.14
C PHE A 93 16.47 2.53 -12.73
N ASN A 94 16.31 3.67 -12.05
CA ASN A 94 16.86 4.95 -12.49
C ASN A 94 18.40 4.96 -12.56
N ASN A 95 19.08 4.17 -11.74
CA ASN A 95 20.53 3.98 -11.78
C ASN A 95 21.02 3.12 -12.96
N GLY A 96 20.12 2.69 -13.85
CA GLY A 96 20.44 1.87 -15.00
C GLY A 96 20.49 0.37 -14.72
N SER A 97 20.40 -0.06 -13.45
CA SER A 97 20.30 -1.48 -13.13
C SER A 97 18.96 -2.04 -13.61
N THR A 98 18.95 -3.33 -13.95
CA THR A 98 17.72 -4.05 -14.30
C THR A 98 17.72 -5.39 -13.62
N THR A 99 16.54 -5.94 -13.33
CA THR A 99 16.40 -7.29 -12.76
C THR A 99 15.13 -7.95 -13.28
N ASP A 100 15.21 -9.27 -13.47
CA ASP A 100 14.11 -10.11 -13.93
C ASP A 100 13.59 -10.95 -12.76
N TYR A 101 12.27 -11.03 -12.61
CA TYR A 101 11.60 -11.75 -11.53
C TYR A 101 10.48 -12.62 -12.07
N ARG A 102 10.18 -13.72 -11.38
CA ARG A 102 8.86 -14.32 -11.50
C ARG A 102 7.87 -13.45 -10.75
N GLN A 103 6.63 -13.36 -11.21
CA GLN A 103 5.61 -12.62 -10.47
C GLN A 103 5.38 -13.23 -9.08
N SER A 104 5.53 -14.54 -8.94
CA SER A 104 5.41 -15.28 -7.68
C SER A 104 6.47 -14.88 -6.64
N ASP A 105 7.59 -14.28 -7.06
CA ASP A 105 8.64 -13.78 -6.16
C ASP A 105 8.38 -12.33 -5.67
N LEU A 106 7.29 -11.71 -6.11
CA LEU A 106 7.02 -10.29 -5.89
C LEU A 106 5.70 -10.06 -5.15
N ASP A 107 5.75 -9.17 -4.17
CA ASP A 107 4.57 -8.55 -3.58
C ASP A 107 4.22 -7.30 -4.39
N ILE A 108 3.06 -7.32 -5.05
CA ILE A 108 2.67 -6.26 -5.99
C ILE A 108 1.36 -5.63 -5.52
N VAL A 109 1.41 -4.33 -5.23
CA VAL A 109 0.25 -3.54 -4.89
C VAL A 109 -0.01 -2.53 -6.01
N GLU A 110 -1.12 -2.72 -6.70
CA GLU A 110 -1.58 -1.83 -7.76
C GLU A 110 -2.39 -0.66 -7.19
N SER A 111 -2.23 0.53 -7.80
CA SER A 111 -3.06 1.67 -7.46
C SER A 111 -4.46 1.58 -8.06
N CYS A 112 -5.47 2.04 -7.32
CA CYS A 112 -6.80 2.23 -7.89
C CYS A 112 -6.84 3.29 -9.01
N PHE A 113 -5.84 4.18 -9.10
CA PHE A 113 -5.74 5.17 -10.17
C PHE A 113 -5.48 4.59 -11.56
N ASN A 114 -5.14 3.30 -11.69
CA ASN A 114 -5.17 2.61 -12.99
C ASN A 114 -6.60 2.51 -13.57
N HIS A 115 -7.63 2.64 -12.73
CA HIS A 115 -9.02 2.70 -13.20
C HIS A 115 -9.42 4.15 -13.46
N LYS A 116 -9.83 4.42 -14.71
CA LYS A 116 -10.25 5.76 -15.15
C LYS A 116 -11.31 6.39 -14.24
N GLN A 117 -12.26 5.59 -13.74
CA GLN A 117 -13.27 6.08 -12.80
C GLN A 117 -12.65 6.60 -11.50
N SER A 118 -11.78 5.82 -10.84
CA SER A 118 -11.12 6.24 -9.61
C SER A 118 -10.25 7.49 -9.82
N ALA A 119 -9.50 7.52 -10.93
CA ALA A 119 -8.67 8.66 -11.29
C ALA A 119 -9.51 9.93 -11.51
N ASN A 120 -10.61 9.82 -12.27
CA ASN A 120 -11.50 10.95 -12.55
C ASN A 120 -12.17 11.50 -11.28
N VAL A 121 -12.68 10.62 -10.41
CA VAL A 121 -13.30 11.04 -9.15
C VAL A 121 -12.25 11.73 -8.26
N PHE A 122 -11.03 11.20 -8.20
CA PHE A 122 -9.98 11.82 -7.42
C PHE A 122 -9.54 13.18 -7.98
N GLU A 123 -9.46 13.30 -9.31
CA GLU A 123 -9.16 14.58 -9.96
C GLU A 123 -10.24 15.63 -9.70
N TYR A 124 -11.52 15.23 -9.73
CA TYR A 124 -12.62 16.10 -9.29
C TYR A 124 -12.42 16.57 -7.84
N LEU A 125 -12.08 15.67 -6.92
CA LEU A 125 -11.80 16.05 -5.52
C LEU A 125 -10.61 17.03 -5.41
N LYS A 126 -9.57 16.91 -6.25
CA LYS A 126 -8.47 17.89 -6.32
C LYS A 126 -8.97 19.27 -6.74
N GLN A 127 -9.83 19.33 -7.75
CA GLN A 127 -10.41 20.60 -8.22
C GLN A 127 -11.24 21.25 -7.11
N ILE A 128 -12.07 20.48 -6.40
CA ILE A 128 -12.83 20.99 -5.25
C ILE A 128 -11.90 21.45 -4.12
N ALA A 129 -10.84 20.71 -3.82
CA ALA A 129 -9.84 21.12 -2.83
C ALA A 129 -9.14 22.44 -3.20
N ALA A 130 -9.00 22.74 -4.50
CA ALA A 130 -8.46 23.99 -4.99
C ALA A 130 -9.43 25.17 -4.86
N LEU A 131 -10.74 24.94 -4.74
CA LEU A 131 -11.74 25.98 -4.47
C LEU A 131 -11.81 26.36 -2.99
N ASN A 132 -11.23 25.54 -2.11
CA ASN A 132 -11.24 25.80 -0.68
C ASN A 132 -10.25 26.92 -0.29
N ASP A 133 -10.69 27.79 0.62
CA ASP A 133 -9.93 28.96 1.06
C ASP A 133 -9.05 28.72 2.30
N ILE A 134 -8.93 27.46 2.79
CA ILE A 134 -8.01 27.13 3.88
C ILE A 134 -6.57 27.29 3.35
N LYS A 135 -5.93 28.36 3.81
CA LYS A 135 -4.57 28.75 3.43
C LYS A 135 -3.65 28.70 4.63
N ASN A 136 -2.36 28.51 4.37
CA ASN A 136 -1.34 28.79 5.35
C ASN A 136 -1.24 30.32 5.52
N GLU A 137 -1.36 30.81 6.74
CA GLU A 137 -1.31 32.24 7.05
C GLU A 137 0.04 32.88 6.67
N GLU A 138 1.14 32.12 6.72
CA GLU A 138 2.48 32.61 6.42
C GLU A 138 2.79 32.60 4.92
N THR A 139 2.41 31.54 4.20
CA THR A 139 2.78 31.34 2.78
C THR A 139 1.66 31.66 1.80
N ASN A 140 0.44 31.92 2.30
CA ASN A 140 -0.80 32.09 1.53
C ASN A 140 -1.14 30.89 0.60
N GLU A 141 -0.46 29.75 0.78
CA GLU A 141 -0.67 28.55 -0.02
C GLU A 141 -1.97 27.84 0.39
N LYS A 142 -2.76 27.42 -0.60
CA LYS A 142 -3.94 26.57 -0.38
C LYS A 142 -3.51 25.20 0.17
N LEU A 143 -3.84 24.94 1.43
CA LEU A 143 -3.34 23.78 2.16
C LEU A 143 -3.89 22.47 1.59
N LEU A 144 -5.20 22.39 1.34
CA LEU A 144 -5.83 21.15 0.88
C LEU A 144 -5.35 20.74 -0.51
N SER A 145 -5.29 21.68 -1.47
CA SER A 145 -4.81 21.37 -2.82
C SER A 145 -3.37 20.82 -2.80
N LYS A 146 -2.46 21.45 -2.05
CA LYS A 146 -1.08 20.98 -1.89
C LYS A 146 -0.97 19.60 -1.26
N ARG A 147 -1.88 19.24 -0.34
CA ARG A 147 -1.92 17.89 0.26
C ARG A 147 -2.40 16.86 -0.74
N PHE A 148 -3.44 17.18 -1.51
CA PHE A 148 -3.98 16.30 -2.53
C PHE A 148 -3.02 16.10 -3.73
N GLU A 149 -2.25 17.13 -4.11
CA GLU A 149 -1.20 17.04 -5.14
C GLU A 149 -0.13 15.98 -4.79
N LYS A 150 0.19 15.82 -3.50
CA LYS A 150 1.17 14.84 -3.03
C LYS A 150 0.66 13.40 -3.09
N ILE A 151 -0.65 13.18 -3.23
CA ILE A 151 -1.25 11.85 -3.34
C ILE A 151 -1.19 11.42 -4.81
N SER A 152 -0.14 10.67 -5.15
CA SER A 152 0.09 10.12 -6.49
C SER A 152 -0.22 8.63 -6.59
N PHE A 153 -0.43 7.96 -5.46
CA PHE A 153 -0.70 6.52 -5.37
C PHE A 153 -1.72 6.26 -4.27
N VAL A 154 -2.74 5.47 -4.60
CA VAL A 154 -3.75 4.97 -3.65
C VAL A 154 -3.88 3.46 -3.85
N SER A 155 -3.54 2.68 -2.82
CA SER A 155 -3.71 1.21 -2.84
C SER A 155 -5.18 0.85 -2.92
N LYS A 156 -5.52 -0.24 -3.63
CA LYS A 156 -6.88 -0.79 -3.70
C LYS A 156 -7.44 -1.23 -2.32
N ASN A 157 -6.58 -1.44 -1.32
CA ASN A 157 -6.95 -2.00 -0.03
C ASN A 157 -7.28 -0.94 1.05
N ILE A 158 -7.30 0.36 0.72
CA ILE A 158 -7.61 1.43 1.68
C ILE A 158 -9.02 2.00 1.49
N ALA A 159 -9.53 2.65 2.54
CA ALA A 159 -10.90 3.20 2.56
C ALA A 159 -11.19 4.15 1.40
N LEU A 160 -10.22 4.99 1.04
CA LEU A 160 -10.34 5.93 -0.08
C LEU A 160 -10.60 5.21 -1.41
N ALA A 161 -9.99 4.05 -1.67
CA ALA A 161 -10.24 3.31 -2.90
C ALA A 161 -11.71 2.90 -3.05
N LYS A 162 -12.36 2.53 -1.93
CA LYS A 162 -13.81 2.23 -1.92
C LYS A 162 -14.67 3.43 -2.28
N TYR A 163 -14.31 4.60 -1.76
CA TYR A 163 -15.02 5.84 -2.07
C TYR A 163 -14.87 6.25 -3.54
N LEU A 164 -13.66 6.10 -4.08
CA LEU A 164 -13.36 6.51 -5.46
C LEU A 164 -14.02 5.61 -6.51
N ASN A 165 -14.18 4.32 -6.21
CA ASN A 165 -14.88 3.41 -7.11
C ASN A 165 -15.53 2.24 -6.36
N PRO A 166 -16.79 2.39 -5.91
CA PRO A 166 -17.53 1.36 -5.19
C PRO A 166 -17.74 0.06 -6.00
N SER A 167 -17.71 0.14 -7.34
CA SER A 167 -18.01 -1.01 -8.21
C SER A 167 -16.90 -2.05 -8.25
N LEU A 168 -15.65 -1.67 -7.94
CA LEU A 168 -14.49 -2.58 -7.92
C LEU A 168 -14.52 -3.60 -6.76
N LEU A 169 -15.50 -3.49 -5.86
CA LEU A 169 -15.49 -4.17 -4.56
C LEU A 169 -16.62 -5.18 -4.40
N LYS A 170 -17.29 -5.56 -5.49
CA LYS A 170 -18.38 -6.54 -5.48
C LYS A 170 -17.94 -7.99 -5.15
N ALA A 171 -16.76 -8.22 -4.57
CA ALA A 171 -16.23 -9.55 -4.28
C ALA A 171 -15.91 -9.73 -2.80
N ASN A 172 -16.73 -10.57 -2.14
CA ASN A 172 -16.42 -11.36 -0.95
C ASN A 172 -15.85 -10.61 0.26
N GLU A 173 -16.68 -9.80 0.93
CA GLU A 173 -16.43 -9.51 2.34
C GLU A 173 -16.79 -10.76 3.15
N SER A 174 -15.81 -11.65 3.37
CA SER A 174 -15.91 -12.59 4.48
C SER A 174 -16.05 -11.75 5.74
N LYS A 175 -17.22 -11.81 6.39
CA LYS A 175 -17.39 -11.23 7.73
C LYS A 175 -16.42 -11.95 8.65
N ASN A 176 -15.26 -11.33 8.87
CA ASN A 176 -14.31 -11.82 9.86
C ASN A 176 -14.90 -11.44 11.21
N GLU A 177 -15.53 -12.42 11.86
CA GLU A 177 -16.03 -12.23 13.21
C GLU A 177 -14.89 -11.79 14.12
N TYR A 178 -15.03 -10.62 14.71
CA TYR A 178 -14.06 -10.07 15.63
C TYR A 178 -14.62 -10.13 17.05
N ILE A 179 -13.80 -10.60 17.99
CA ILE A 179 -14.13 -10.65 19.42
C ILE A 179 -13.37 -9.49 20.10
N PRO A 180 -14.02 -8.34 20.35
CA PRO A 180 -13.35 -7.19 20.94
C PRO A 180 -13.10 -7.31 22.44
N ILE A 181 -12.01 -6.70 22.90
CA ILE A 181 -11.73 -6.46 24.32
C ILE A 181 -12.26 -5.09 24.77
N PHE A 182 -12.56 -4.93 26.07
CA PHE A 182 -13.08 -3.68 26.63
C PHE A 182 -12.41 -3.30 27.97
N PRO A 183 -11.11 -2.96 27.97
CA PRO A 183 -10.39 -2.59 29.19
C PRO A 183 -10.95 -1.33 29.89
N PHE A 184 -11.78 -0.54 29.19
CA PHE A 184 -12.41 0.67 29.73
C PHE A 184 -13.89 0.49 30.10
N GLY A 185 -14.39 -0.75 30.06
CA GLY A 185 -15.81 -1.10 30.22
C GLY A 185 -16.67 -0.72 29.02
N CYS A 186 -17.85 -1.33 28.90
CA CYS A 186 -18.84 -0.96 27.89
C CYS A 186 -20.27 -1.40 28.26
N ASN A 187 -21.26 -0.78 27.62
CA ASN A 187 -22.62 -1.32 27.53
C ASN A 187 -22.86 -2.01 26.17
N ASN A 188 -24.06 -2.59 25.97
CA ASN A 188 -24.38 -3.34 24.75
C ASN A 188 -24.31 -2.51 23.45
N SER A 189 -24.70 -1.23 23.47
CA SER A 189 -24.63 -0.38 22.27
C SER A 189 -23.18 -0.02 21.93
N GLN A 190 -22.34 0.22 22.93
CA GLN A 190 -20.91 0.43 22.76
C GLN A 190 -20.20 -0.85 22.30
N TYR A 191 -20.60 -2.02 22.81
CA TYR A 191 -20.09 -3.31 22.33
C TYR A 191 -20.28 -3.46 20.82
N LYS A 192 -21.52 -3.26 20.34
CA LYS A 192 -21.84 -3.30 18.90
C LYS A 192 -21.04 -2.26 18.11
N ALA A 193 -20.86 -1.05 18.66
CA ALA A 193 -20.10 0.00 18.00
C ALA A 193 -18.62 -0.37 17.82
N VAL A 194 -17.97 -0.94 18.85
CA VAL A 194 -16.58 -1.41 18.76
C VAL A 194 -16.46 -2.62 17.84
N LYS A 195 -17.37 -3.60 17.94
CA LYS A 195 -17.41 -4.76 17.04
C LYS A 195 -17.49 -4.31 15.58
N ASN A 196 -18.45 -3.45 15.25
CA ASN A 196 -18.61 -2.92 13.89
C ASN A 196 -17.37 -2.13 13.43
N ALA A 197 -16.76 -1.33 14.30
CA ALA A 197 -15.54 -0.58 13.98
C ALA A 197 -14.35 -1.49 13.63
N MET A 198 -14.30 -2.69 14.20
CA MET A 198 -13.21 -3.65 13.97
C MET A 198 -13.47 -4.59 12.79
N GLU A 199 -14.74 -4.85 12.47
CA GLU A 199 -15.18 -5.70 11.36
C GLU A 199 -15.30 -4.95 10.03
N ASN A 200 -15.47 -3.63 10.06
CA ASN A 200 -15.68 -2.80 8.87
C ASN A 200 -14.49 -1.86 8.64
N GLN A 201 -14.17 -1.61 7.37
CA GLN A 201 -13.10 -0.68 7.01
C GLN A 201 -13.44 0.79 7.32
N ILE A 202 -14.73 1.14 7.27
CA ILE A 202 -15.26 2.46 7.65
C ILE A 202 -16.43 2.22 8.60
N SER A 203 -16.47 2.97 9.70
CA SER A 203 -17.60 2.95 10.65
C SER A 203 -17.95 4.36 11.09
N VAL A 204 -19.25 4.65 11.11
CA VAL A 204 -19.80 5.90 11.64
C VAL A 204 -20.54 5.57 12.93
N ILE A 205 -20.08 6.13 14.05
CA ILE A 205 -20.67 5.91 15.37
C ILE A 205 -21.26 7.22 15.85
N GLN A 206 -22.57 7.24 16.08
CA GLN A 206 -23.28 8.39 16.63
C GLN A 206 -23.82 8.04 18.02
N GLY A 207 -23.77 9.02 18.93
CA GLY A 207 -24.36 8.91 20.26
C GLY A 207 -24.86 10.27 20.77
N PRO A 208 -25.91 10.31 21.59
CA PRO A 208 -26.31 11.52 22.31
C PRO A 208 -25.19 12.06 23.22
N PRO A 209 -25.27 13.33 23.68
CA PRO A 209 -24.33 13.86 24.67
C PRO A 209 -24.25 12.98 25.93
N ARG A 210 -23.07 12.91 26.57
CA ARG A 210 -22.81 12.13 27.80
C ARG A 210 -23.04 10.61 27.73
N THR A 211 -23.10 10.01 26.53
CA THR A 211 -23.29 8.54 26.34
C THR A 211 -21.99 7.72 26.31
N GLY A 212 -20.89 8.26 26.86
CA GLY A 212 -19.62 7.53 26.94
C GLY A 212 -18.85 7.39 25.62
N LYS A 213 -19.05 8.30 24.65
CA LYS A 213 -18.30 8.30 23.36
C LYS A 213 -16.78 8.11 23.54
N THR A 214 -16.20 8.80 24.52
CA THR A 214 -14.76 8.68 24.82
C THR A 214 -14.38 7.25 25.22
N GLN A 215 -15.20 6.53 25.98
CA GLN A 215 -14.93 5.13 26.31
C GLN A 215 -14.98 4.24 25.08
N THR A 216 -15.94 4.47 24.17
CA THR A 216 -15.98 3.76 22.88
C THR A 216 -14.69 3.99 22.08
N ILE A 217 -14.21 5.23 22.00
CA ILE A 217 -12.94 5.57 21.32
C ILE A 217 -11.77 4.82 21.97
N LEU A 218 -11.66 4.84 23.30
CA LEU A 218 -10.59 4.16 24.04
C LEU A 218 -10.60 2.64 23.81
N ASN A 219 -11.78 2.02 23.78
CA ASN A 219 -11.90 0.60 23.48
C ASN A 219 -11.53 0.28 22.01
N ILE A 220 -11.86 1.15 21.05
CA ILE A 220 -11.39 0.99 19.66
C ILE A 220 -9.86 1.07 19.60
N ILE A 221 -9.25 2.06 20.28
CA ILE A 221 -7.78 2.21 20.34
C ILE A 221 -7.14 0.93 20.88
N ALA A 222 -7.62 0.42 22.03
CA ALA A 222 -7.10 -0.81 22.62
C ALA A 222 -7.13 -1.98 21.63
N ASN A 223 -8.25 -2.18 20.93
CA ASN A 223 -8.39 -3.25 19.95
C ASN A 223 -7.47 -3.09 18.72
N ILE A 224 -7.21 -1.86 18.27
CA ILE A 224 -6.27 -1.62 17.16
C ILE A 224 -4.83 -1.91 17.62
N LEU A 225 -4.45 -1.48 18.82
CA LEU A 225 -3.13 -1.73 19.40
C LEU A 225 -2.88 -3.23 19.64
N MET A 226 -3.88 -3.98 20.11
CA MET A 226 -3.80 -5.44 20.27
C MET A 226 -3.55 -6.19 18.95
N LYS A 227 -3.85 -5.55 17.80
CA LYS A 227 -3.53 -6.09 16.47
C LYS A 227 -2.15 -5.63 15.96
N GLY A 228 -1.33 -5.01 16.80
CA GLY A 228 0.00 -4.49 16.45
C GLY A 228 -0.05 -3.29 15.49
N LYS A 229 -1.16 -2.54 15.46
CA LYS A 229 -1.35 -1.40 14.56
C LYS A 229 -1.25 -0.07 15.29
N THR A 230 -0.91 0.98 14.55
CA THR A 230 -0.88 2.37 15.04
C THR A 230 -2.22 3.07 14.84
N VAL A 231 -2.55 4.03 15.72
CA VAL A 231 -3.78 4.83 15.63
C VAL A 231 -3.44 6.32 15.52
N GLN A 232 -4.10 7.02 14.59
CA GLN A 232 -4.09 8.48 14.54
C GLN A 232 -5.48 9.00 14.91
N ILE A 233 -5.53 9.92 15.87
CA ILE A 233 -6.76 10.57 16.33
C ILE A 233 -6.70 12.02 15.91
N VAL A 234 -7.78 12.49 15.28
CA VAL A 234 -7.92 13.88 14.84
C VAL A 234 -9.26 14.42 15.32
N SER A 235 -9.29 15.71 15.63
CA SER A 235 -10.48 16.43 16.05
C SER A 235 -10.38 17.88 15.58
N ASN A 236 -11.51 18.50 15.28
CA ASN A 236 -11.55 19.93 15.00
C ASN A 236 -11.37 20.77 16.27
N ASN A 237 -11.61 20.19 17.45
CA ASN A 237 -11.44 20.84 18.75
C ASN A 237 -10.42 20.05 19.60
N ASN A 238 -9.37 20.73 20.08
CA ASN A 238 -8.30 20.15 20.89
C ASN A 238 -8.80 19.44 22.16
N SER A 239 -9.91 19.91 22.73
CA SER A 239 -10.49 19.33 23.94
C SER A 239 -10.86 17.85 23.80
N ALA A 240 -11.29 17.39 22.62
CA ALA A 240 -11.66 16.00 22.42
C ALA A 240 -10.44 15.07 22.49
N THR A 241 -9.32 15.50 21.90
CA THR A 241 -8.05 14.78 21.92
C THR A 241 -7.36 14.86 23.27
N GLU A 242 -7.43 15.99 23.96
CA GLU A 242 -6.92 16.17 25.34
C GLU A 242 -7.65 15.24 26.32
N ASN A 243 -8.98 15.19 26.26
CA ASN A 243 -9.77 14.28 27.11
C ASN A 243 -9.39 12.79 26.93
N ILE A 244 -8.97 12.39 25.72
CA ILE A 244 -8.50 11.02 25.47
C ILE A 244 -7.10 10.83 26.08
N PHE A 245 -6.21 11.79 25.87
CA PHE A 245 -4.86 11.81 26.43
C PHE A 245 -4.88 11.77 27.96
N ASP A 246 -5.68 12.62 28.60
CA ASP A 246 -5.80 12.68 30.07
C ASP A 246 -6.34 11.39 30.64
N LYS A 247 -7.31 10.76 29.97
CA LYS A 247 -7.82 9.44 30.39
C LYS A 247 -6.74 8.38 30.30
N LEU A 248 -6.03 8.28 29.18
CA LEU A 248 -4.95 7.31 29.03
C LEU A 248 -3.83 7.56 30.04
N SER A 249 -3.48 8.82 30.29
CA SER A 249 -2.40 9.23 31.19
C SER A 249 -2.78 9.20 32.67
N SER A 250 -4.07 9.10 33.00
CA SER A 250 -4.52 9.07 34.40
C SER A 250 -3.88 7.91 35.17
N ASN A 251 -3.63 8.10 36.47
CA ASN A 251 -3.05 7.08 37.35
C ASN A 251 -3.79 5.73 37.31
N LYS A 252 -5.07 5.74 36.95
CA LYS A 252 -5.87 4.52 36.79
C LYS A 252 -5.37 3.63 35.65
N TYR A 253 -4.95 4.22 34.54
CA TYR A 253 -4.57 3.47 33.33
C TYR A 253 -3.07 3.53 33.07
N ASN A 254 -2.42 4.65 33.35
CA ASN A 254 -0.97 4.84 33.18
C ASN A 254 -0.46 4.49 31.76
N LEU A 255 -1.25 4.80 30.74
CA LEU A 255 -0.99 4.58 29.32
C LEU A 255 -0.62 5.88 28.59
N GLY A 256 -0.14 6.90 29.31
CA GLY A 256 0.27 8.17 28.69
C GLY A 256 1.45 8.00 27.73
N PHE A 257 2.37 7.07 28.06
CA PHE A 257 3.62 6.84 27.33
C PHE A 257 3.45 6.33 25.89
N ILE A 258 2.28 5.77 25.54
CA ILE A 258 1.98 5.30 24.17
C ILE A 258 1.33 6.39 23.30
N VAL A 259 1.15 7.61 23.83
CA VAL A 259 0.43 8.70 23.15
C VAL A 259 1.35 9.86 22.83
N ALA A 260 1.24 10.40 21.60
CA ALA A 260 1.96 11.59 21.16
C ALA A 260 0.98 12.68 20.67
N THR A 261 1.01 13.87 21.25
CA THR A 261 0.08 14.98 20.94
C THR A 261 0.63 15.90 19.84
N LEU A 262 0.61 15.45 18.59
CA LEU A 262 1.32 16.13 17.48
C LEU A 262 0.56 17.31 16.81
N GLY A 263 -0.45 17.87 17.48
CA GLY A 263 -1.39 18.83 16.88
C GLY A 263 -0.81 20.20 16.50
N ASN A 264 0.34 20.60 17.05
CA ASN A 264 1.00 21.88 16.76
C ASN A 264 2.53 21.74 16.71
N SER A 265 3.23 22.78 16.22
CA SER A 265 4.69 22.79 16.08
C SER A 265 5.44 22.64 17.41
N LYS A 266 4.96 23.31 18.47
CA LYS A 266 5.54 23.24 19.82
C LYS A 266 5.50 21.81 20.37
N ASN A 267 4.36 21.14 20.30
CA ASN A 267 4.21 19.77 20.80
C ASN A 267 5.04 18.78 19.99
N LYS A 268 5.17 18.97 18.66
CA LYS A 268 6.06 18.16 17.83
C LYS A 268 7.51 18.29 18.27
N LYS A 269 7.97 19.53 18.50
CA LYS A 269 9.32 19.80 18.98
C LYS A 269 9.55 19.15 20.35
N MET A 270 8.62 19.36 21.29
CA MET A 270 8.65 18.76 22.61
C MET A 270 8.68 17.23 22.57
N PHE A 271 7.89 16.60 21.68
CA PHE A 271 7.88 15.15 21.52
C PHE A 271 9.22 14.62 21.00
N ILE A 272 9.85 15.29 20.03
CA ILE A 272 11.15 14.88 19.48
C ILE A 272 12.27 15.06 20.51
N GLU A 273 12.25 16.16 21.27
CA GLU A 273 13.29 16.48 22.26
C GLU A 273 13.24 15.58 23.50
N ASN A 274 12.07 15.04 23.84
CA ASN A 274 11.85 14.22 25.04
C ASN A 274 11.61 12.74 24.72
N GLN A 275 12.21 12.21 23.65
CA GLN A 275 12.15 10.76 23.39
C GLN A 275 13.07 10.00 24.34
N GLU A 276 12.47 9.15 25.19
CA GLU A 276 13.21 8.25 26.07
C GLU A 276 13.50 6.92 25.34
N ILE A 277 14.71 6.39 25.53
CA ILE A 277 15.12 5.10 24.93
C ILE A 277 14.46 3.91 25.68
N ASN A 278 14.12 4.12 26.95
CA ASN A 278 13.50 3.12 27.80
C ASN A 278 12.01 3.39 27.93
N TYR A 279 11.19 2.48 27.43
CA TYR A 279 9.76 2.48 27.73
C TYR A 279 9.53 1.87 29.12
N PRO A 280 8.56 2.39 29.91
CA PRO A 280 8.22 1.86 31.23
C PRO A 280 7.71 0.41 31.20
#